data_AF-A0A458N0W7-F1
#
_entry.id   AF-A0A458N0W7-F1
#
_cell.length_a   1.000
_cell.length_b   1.000
_cell.length_c   1.000
_cell.angle_alpha   90.00
_cell.angle_beta   90.00
_cell.angle_gamma   90.00
#
_symmetry.space_group_name_H-M   'P 1'
#
loop_
_entity.id
_entity.type
_entity.pdbx_description
1 polymer ?
#
loop_
_entity_poly.entity_id
_entity_poly.type
_entity_poly.pdbx_seq_one_letter_code
_entity_poly.pdbx_strand_id
1 'polypeptide(L)'
;MPTYAVKEIEIFVRDANLATGDGVLIKDLETLDISLNSNIEQYTTLGEKFERAVKTGMAMELGLDGKYNDSDEGQNKLRETWDKVGASAEKTIIMKLPSGAKYEITGPIGINDFGGGGANDIGSFSATLNSNGAPVFTPAPTIEPISVTVDSASKTVKVGETVNITAGVLPSSAPQDVTFTSSDEAKATVDSDGVVTGVATTVTAIKITVASKVKPSVKNDVSVSVTSA
;
A
#
# COMPACT_ATOMS: atom_id res chain seq x y z
N MET A 1 13.83 -1.74 2.34
CA MET A 1 12.69 -0.91 1.88
C MET A 1 12.39 -1.33 0.45
N PRO A 2 11.14 -1.51 0.03
CA PRO A 2 10.87 -1.81 -1.39
C PRO A 2 11.40 -0.64 -2.23
N THR A 3 12.32 -0.94 -3.14
CA THR A 3 12.84 0.01 -4.12
C THR A 3 11.90 -0.03 -5.32
N TYR A 4 11.05 0.99 -5.47
CA TYR A 4 10.22 1.13 -6.66
C TYR A 4 11.02 1.88 -7.71
N ALA A 5 10.99 1.41 -8.95
CA ALA A 5 11.51 2.20 -10.05
C ALA A 5 10.59 3.43 -10.23
N VAL A 6 11.15 4.61 -10.50
CA VAL A 6 10.38 5.87 -10.66
C VAL A 6 9.24 5.71 -11.68
N LYS A 7 9.44 4.88 -12.72
CA LYS A 7 8.42 4.52 -13.73
C LYS A 7 7.15 3.84 -13.19
N GLU A 8 7.15 3.37 -11.94
CA GLU A 8 6.01 2.69 -11.32
C GLU A 8 5.25 3.61 -10.33
N ILE A 9 5.81 4.78 -10.01
CA ILE A 9 5.20 5.76 -9.10
C ILE A 9 4.65 6.91 -9.95
N GLU A 10 3.42 7.32 -9.67
CA GLU A 10 2.84 8.52 -10.29
C GLU A 10 3.03 9.71 -9.34
N ILE A 11 3.60 10.81 -9.85
CA ILE A 11 3.85 12.03 -9.08
C ILE A 11 2.95 13.14 -9.59
N PHE A 12 2.13 13.69 -8.71
CA PHE A 12 1.24 14.79 -9.03
C PHE A 12 1.55 16.02 -8.19
N VAL A 13 1.14 17.17 -8.70
CA VAL A 13 1.21 18.46 -8.01
C VAL A 13 -0.16 19.12 -7.99
N ARG A 14 -0.51 19.71 -6.85
CA ARG A 14 -1.69 20.56 -6.69
C ARG A 14 -1.40 21.77 -5.82
N ASP A 15 -2.29 22.76 -5.89
CA ASP A 15 -2.23 23.90 -4.99
C ASP A 15 -2.44 23.46 -3.53
N ALA A 16 -1.64 24.02 -2.62
CA ALA A 16 -1.60 23.61 -1.21
C ALA A 16 -2.92 23.84 -0.46
N ASN A 17 -3.75 24.78 -0.93
CA ASN A 17 -5.04 25.12 -0.33
C ASN A 17 -6.19 24.21 -0.78
N LEU A 18 -5.99 23.40 -1.83
CA LEU A 18 -6.95 22.36 -2.18
C LEU A 18 -6.80 21.20 -1.18
N ALA A 19 -7.89 20.51 -0.84
CA ALA A 19 -7.83 19.40 0.12
C ALA A 19 -8.10 18.03 -0.53
N THR A 20 -8.53 18.02 -1.79
CA THR A 20 -9.02 16.83 -2.47
C THR A 20 -8.57 16.78 -3.92
N GLY A 21 -8.47 15.56 -4.47
CA GLY A 21 -7.98 15.31 -5.82
C GLY A 21 -6.46 15.20 -5.87
N ASP A 22 -5.96 14.41 -6.82
CA ASP A 22 -4.53 14.16 -6.94
C ASP A 22 -3.81 15.33 -7.67
N GLY A 23 -4.53 16.15 -8.43
CA GLY A 23 -3.97 17.31 -9.13
C GLY A 23 -3.47 16.97 -10.53
N VAL A 24 -2.39 17.64 -10.94
CA VAL A 24 -1.81 17.53 -12.28
C VAL A 24 -0.62 16.57 -12.22
N LEU A 25 -0.59 15.58 -13.10
CA LEU A 25 0.53 14.63 -13.20
C LEU A 25 1.78 15.35 -13.73
N ILE A 26 2.93 15.11 -13.10
CA ILE A 26 4.24 15.56 -13.58
C ILE A 26 4.84 14.41 -14.40
N LYS A 27 5.01 14.61 -15.70
CA LYS A 27 5.32 13.54 -16.66
C LYS A 27 6.82 13.40 -16.89
N ASP A 28 7.51 14.53 -17.03
CA ASP A 28 8.91 14.58 -17.46
C ASP A 28 9.87 14.64 -16.25
N LEU A 29 9.72 13.70 -15.32
CA LEU A 29 10.67 13.45 -14.23
C LEU A 29 11.51 12.20 -14.54
N GLU A 30 12.81 12.29 -14.27
CA GLU A 30 13.76 11.17 -14.39
C GLU A 30 14.07 10.58 -13.01
N THR A 31 14.16 11.43 -11.98
CA THR A 31 14.53 11.05 -10.62
C THR A 31 13.60 11.69 -9.60
N LEU A 32 13.27 10.91 -8.57
CA LEU A 32 12.63 11.37 -7.34
C LEU A 32 13.55 11.00 -6.19
N ASP A 33 14.12 12.00 -5.52
CA ASP A 33 14.89 11.82 -4.31
C ASP A 33 14.01 12.09 -3.09
N ILE A 34 14.07 11.22 -2.09
CA ILE A 34 13.33 11.35 -0.84
C ILE A 34 14.32 11.30 0.31
N SER A 35 14.40 12.37 1.07
CA SER A 35 15.26 12.46 2.25
C SER A 35 14.46 12.79 3.50
N LEU A 36 14.86 12.19 4.63
CA LEU A 36 14.31 12.47 5.95
C LEU A 36 15.38 13.13 6.80
N ASN A 37 15.34 14.45 6.83
CA ASN A 37 16.23 15.27 7.63
C ASN A 37 15.79 15.23 9.10
N SER A 38 16.73 15.00 10.00
CA SER A 38 16.46 14.84 11.43
C SER A 38 17.38 15.74 12.24
N ASN A 39 16.80 16.54 13.12
CA ASN A 39 17.58 17.28 14.11
C ASN A 39 17.80 16.37 15.33
N ILE A 40 19.05 16.19 15.72
CA ILE A 40 19.44 15.37 16.87
C ILE A 40 20.13 16.29 17.88
N GLU A 41 19.60 16.33 19.10
CA GLU A 41 20.25 16.98 20.23
C GLU A 41 20.98 15.93 21.07
N GLN A 42 22.26 16.16 21.31
CA GLN A 42 23.12 15.27 22.09
C GLN A 42 23.47 15.93 23.42
N TYR A 43 23.42 15.15 24.51
CA TYR A 43 23.77 15.63 25.84
C TYR A 43 24.34 14.51 26.72
N THR A 44 25.25 14.88 27.62
CA THR A 44 25.85 13.95 28.59
C THR A 44 25.22 14.15 29.97
N THR A 45 24.87 13.05 30.63
CA THR A 45 24.41 13.07 32.03
C THR A 45 25.56 12.82 32.99
N LEU A 46 25.51 13.41 34.17
CA LEU A 46 26.56 13.27 35.18
C LEU A 46 26.81 11.80 35.53
N GLY A 47 28.08 11.37 35.47
CA GLY A 47 28.51 10.01 35.83
C GLY A 47 28.49 9.00 34.69
N GLU A 48 27.94 9.35 33.53
CA GLU A 48 27.89 8.47 32.36
C GLU A 48 29.04 8.73 31.39
N LYS A 49 29.54 7.66 30.76
CA LYS A 49 30.58 7.74 29.72
C LYS A 49 30.03 7.80 28.29
N PHE A 50 28.74 7.50 28.12
CA PHE A 50 28.07 7.51 26.82
C PHE A 50 27.10 8.70 26.73
N GLU A 51 27.14 9.41 25.60
CA GLU A 51 26.21 10.51 25.31
C GLU A 51 24.80 9.98 25.03
N ARG A 52 23.79 10.74 25.45
CA ARG A 52 22.40 10.54 25.03
C ARG A 52 22.12 11.36 23.77
N ALA A 53 21.23 10.86 22.93
CA ALA A 53 20.76 11.54 21.74
C ALA A 53 19.23 11.50 21.67
N VAL A 54 18.60 12.65 21.43
CA VAL A 54 17.14 12.77 21.23
C VAL A 54 16.88 13.46 19.91
N LYS A 55 15.97 12.89 19.11
CA LYS A 55 15.51 13.51 17.87
C LYS A 55 14.50 14.62 18.21
N THR A 56 14.86 15.87 17.93
CA THR A 56 14.08 17.07 18.31
C THR A 56 13.24 17.64 17.17
N GLY A 57 13.53 17.23 15.93
CA GLY A 57 12.78 17.65 14.75
C GLY A 57 12.98 16.68 13.58
N MET A 58 12.03 16.72 12.65
CA MET A 58 12.17 16.06 11.36
C MET A 58 11.49 16.85 10.25
N ALA A 59 12.09 16.81 9.08
CA ALA A 59 11.52 17.33 7.85
C ALA A 59 11.74 16.29 6.75
N MET A 60 10.75 16.12 5.88
CA MET A 60 10.95 15.41 4.62
C MET A 60 11.30 16.42 3.54
N GLU A 61 12.26 16.07 2.70
CA GLU A 61 12.59 16.82 1.50
C GLU A 61 12.46 15.90 0.29
N LEU A 62 11.90 16.44 -0.78
CA LEU A 62 11.74 15.77 -2.06
C LEU A 62 12.57 16.51 -3.12
N GLY A 63 13.44 15.79 -3.82
CA GLY A 63 14.10 16.25 -5.04
C GLY A 63 13.33 15.74 -6.27
N LEU A 64 12.99 16.64 -7.18
CA LEU A 64 12.23 16.37 -8.41
C LEU A 64 13.11 16.79 -9.59
N ASP A 65 13.76 15.82 -10.22
CA ASP A 65 14.74 16.08 -11.28
C ASP A 65 14.34 15.38 -12.57
N GLY A 66 14.55 16.06 -13.69
CA GLY A 66 14.26 15.53 -15.02
C GLY A 66 14.67 16.48 -16.13
N LYS A 67 14.00 16.34 -17.27
CA LYS A 67 14.19 17.22 -18.44
C LYS A 67 13.11 18.28 -18.48
N TYR A 68 13.52 19.50 -18.76
CA TYR A 68 12.59 20.60 -18.95
C TYR A 68 11.70 20.33 -20.17
N ASN A 69 10.39 20.35 -19.93
CA ASN A 69 9.37 20.23 -20.97
C ASN A 69 8.30 21.30 -20.72
N ASP A 70 8.18 22.27 -21.63
CA ASP A 70 7.21 23.36 -21.52
C ASP A 70 5.76 22.90 -21.73
N SER A 71 5.58 21.72 -22.31
CA SER A 71 4.28 21.08 -22.52
C SER A 71 3.87 20.19 -21.34
N ASP A 72 4.75 19.99 -20.35
CA ASP A 72 4.40 19.32 -19.09
C ASP A 72 3.69 20.28 -18.14
N GLU A 73 2.36 20.14 -18.05
CA GLU A 73 1.52 20.92 -17.14
C GLU A 73 1.94 20.79 -15.68
N GLY A 74 2.48 19.64 -15.25
CA GLY A 74 2.96 19.41 -13.89
C GLY A 74 4.21 20.25 -13.58
N GLN A 75 5.20 20.24 -14.47
CA GLN A 75 6.36 21.14 -14.34
C GLN A 75 5.94 22.60 -14.38
N ASN A 76 5.03 22.97 -15.31
CA ASN A 76 4.49 24.32 -15.41
C ASN A 76 3.86 24.78 -14.07
N LYS A 77 3.10 23.88 -13.42
CA LYS A 77 2.46 24.14 -12.13
C LYS A 77 3.48 24.37 -11.00
N LEU A 78 4.60 23.65 -11.00
CA LEU A 78 5.69 23.89 -10.06
C LEU A 78 6.35 25.26 -10.32
N ARG A 79 6.59 25.61 -11.59
CA ARG A 79 7.24 26.88 -11.96
C ARG A 79 6.43 28.13 -11.60
N GLU A 80 5.12 28.02 -11.40
CA GLU A 80 4.31 29.12 -10.84
C GLU A 80 4.86 29.67 -9.51
N THR A 81 5.68 28.89 -8.81
CA THR A 81 6.30 29.25 -7.52
C THR A 81 7.65 29.95 -7.64
N TRP A 82 8.27 30.03 -8.83
CA TRP A 82 9.65 30.52 -9.03
C TRP A 82 9.90 31.89 -8.41
N ASP A 83 8.94 32.82 -8.52
CA ASP A 83 9.02 34.19 -8.00
C ASP A 83 8.20 34.39 -6.71
N LYS A 84 7.69 33.31 -6.12
CA LYS A 84 6.81 33.34 -4.95
C LYS A 84 7.58 33.07 -3.67
N VAL A 85 7.00 33.53 -2.57
CA VAL A 85 7.53 33.33 -1.22
C VAL A 85 6.39 33.02 -0.25
N GLY A 86 6.73 32.47 0.92
CA GLY A 86 5.77 32.10 1.94
C GLY A 86 4.71 31.13 1.41
N ALA A 87 3.46 31.26 1.90
CA ALA A 87 2.37 30.36 1.53
C ALA A 87 2.08 30.30 0.02
N SER A 88 2.40 31.34 -0.75
CA SER A 88 2.22 31.34 -2.21
C SER A 88 3.24 30.50 -2.97
N ALA A 89 4.35 30.12 -2.32
CA ALA A 89 5.32 29.17 -2.86
C ALA A 89 4.99 27.71 -2.51
N GLU A 90 3.95 27.48 -1.69
CA GLU A 90 3.58 26.13 -1.28
C GLU A 90 2.74 25.40 -2.32
N LYS A 91 3.09 24.13 -2.53
CA LYS A 91 2.29 23.17 -3.28
C LYS A 91 2.18 21.88 -2.45
N THR A 92 1.26 21.01 -2.85
CA THR A 92 1.21 19.63 -2.36
C THR A 92 1.66 18.71 -3.48
N ILE A 93 2.67 17.89 -3.17
CA ILE A 93 3.09 16.77 -4.02
C ILE A 93 2.39 15.51 -3.55
N ILE A 94 1.78 14.79 -4.49
CA ILE A 94 1.15 13.50 -4.25
C ILE A 94 2.03 12.44 -4.91
N MET A 95 2.59 11.55 -4.08
CA MET A 95 3.31 10.37 -4.55
C MET A 95 2.39 9.16 -4.44
N LYS A 96 1.96 8.61 -5.57
CA LYS A 96 1.07 7.46 -5.63
C LYS A 96 1.85 6.21 -6.00
N LEU A 97 1.84 5.25 -5.09
CA LEU A 97 2.55 3.99 -5.21
C LEU A 97 1.76 3.02 -6.12
N PRO A 98 2.42 1.99 -6.69
CA PRO A 98 1.75 0.95 -7.49
C PRO A 98 0.61 0.23 -6.76
N SER A 99 0.70 0.15 -5.43
CA SER A 99 -0.32 -0.44 -4.59
C SER A 99 -1.62 0.37 -4.52
N GLY A 100 -1.61 1.62 -5.00
CA GLY A 100 -2.70 2.59 -4.82
C GLY A 100 -2.61 3.36 -3.51
N ALA A 101 -1.66 3.05 -2.63
CA ALA A 101 -1.35 3.90 -1.47
C ALA A 101 -0.73 5.22 -1.94
N LYS A 102 -0.93 6.30 -1.17
CA LYS A 102 -0.36 7.61 -1.51
C LYS A 102 0.20 8.37 -0.33
N TYR A 103 1.20 9.19 -0.60
CA TYR A 103 1.69 10.22 0.29
C TYR A 103 1.34 11.59 -0.24
N GLU A 104 0.86 12.48 0.62
CA GLU A 104 0.66 13.89 0.31
C GLU A 104 1.63 14.72 1.16
N ILE A 105 2.51 15.45 0.49
CA ILE A 105 3.56 16.25 1.12
C ILE A 105 3.34 17.70 0.71
N THR A 106 2.95 18.54 1.66
CA THR A 106 2.78 19.98 1.45
C THR A 106 4.03 20.72 1.90
N GLY A 107 4.44 21.72 1.13
CA GLY A 107 5.57 22.56 1.48
C GLY A 107 5.95 23.53 0.38
N PRO A 108 6.84 24.50 0.67
CA PRO A 108 7.40 25.39 -0.34
C PRO A 108 8.17 24.61 -1.40
N ILE A 109 7.95 24.99 -2.66
CA ILE A 109 8.74 24.55 -3.81
C ILE A 109 9.86 25.56 -4.04
N GLY A 110 11.10 25.07 -4.10
CA GLY A 110 12.24 25.79 -4.64
C GLY A 110 12.53 25.27 -6.03
N ILE A 111 12.44 26.11 -7.05
CA ILE A 111 12.88 25.75 -8.40
C ILE A 111 14.38 26.00 -8.51
N ASN A 112 15.15 24.94 -8.79
CA ASN A 112 16.60 24.97 -8.87
C ASN A 112 17.09 25.17 -10.31
N ASP A 113 16.40 24.58 -11.30
CA ASP A 113 16.68 24.72 -12.73
C ASP A 113 15.42 24.47 -13.57
N PHE A 114 15.29 25.13 -14.72
CA PHE A 114 14.17 24.98 -15.66
C PHE A 114 14.58 25.32 -17.10
N GLY A 115 15.62 24.68 -17.60
CA GLY A 115 16.10 24.84 -18.98
C GLY A 115 17.60 25.11 -19.09
N GLY A 116 18.35 25.02 -17.99
CA GLY A 116 19.82 25.05 -18.00
C GLY A 116 20.38 23.84 -18.77
N GLY A 117 21.42 24.05 -19.56
CA GLY A 117 22.04 22.98 -20.34
C GLY A 117 23.05 23.48 -21.37
N GLY A 118 23.85 22.56 -21.92
CA GLY A 118 24.70 22.84 -23.08
C GLY A 118 23.87 23.02 -24.35
N ALA A 119 24.44 23.64 -25.39
CA ALA A 119 23.74 23.92 -26.65
C ALA A 119 23.22 22.68 -27.40
N ASN A 120 23.72 21.49 -27.04
CA ASN A 120 23.31 20.21 -27.63
C ASN A 120 22.44 19.37 -26.69
N ASP A 121 22.13 19.87 -25.49
CA ASP A 121 21.42 19.13 -24.46
C ASP A 121 19.96 19.59 -24.39
N ILE A 122 19.07 18.66 -24.02
CA ILE A 122 17.75 19.04 -23.53
C ILE A 122 17.95 19.64 -22.14
N GLY A 123 17.42 20.84 -21.92
CA GLY A 123 17.57 21.56 -20.65
C GLY A 123 17.07 20.75 -19.46
N SER A 124 17.69 20.93 -18.30
CA SER A 124 17.29 20.27 -17.05
C SER A 124 16.08 20.95 -16.40
N PHE A 125 15.28 20.15 -15.72
CA PHE A 125 14.32 20.62 -14.73
C PHE A 125 14.72 20.06 -13.38
N SER A 126 14.78 20.91 -12.36
CA SER A 126 15.08 20.52 -10.99
C SER A 126 14.29 21.38 -10.01
N ALA A 127 13.61 20.74 -9.07
CA ALA A 127 12.86 21.40 -8.01
C ALA A 127 12.98 20.62 -6.69
N THR A 128 13.00 21.36 -5.58
CA THR A 128 13.02 20.81 -4.22
C THR A 128 11.74 21.17 -3.49
N LEU A 129 11.08 20.21 -2.85
CA LEU A 129 10.05 20.47 -1.84
C LEU A 129 10.62 20.24 -0.45
N ASN A 130 10.43 21.20 0.46
CA ASN A 130 10.69 21.02 1.89
C ASN A 130 9.36 20.90 2.63
N SER A 131 9.12 19.82 3.38
CA SER A 131 7.82 19.61 4.03
C SER A 131 7.50 20.71 5.05
N ASN A 132 6.34 21.35 4.91
CA ASN A 132 5.74 22.19 5.94
C ASN A 132 4.68 21.37 6.71
N GLY A 133 5.12 20.75 7.79
CA GLY A 133 4.29 19.87 8.62
C GLY A 133 4.43 18.39 8.26
N ALA A 134 3.57 17.58 8.89
CA ALA A 134 3.63 16.13 8.73
C ALA A 134 3.05 15.71 7.36
N PRO A 135 3.75 14.84 6.62
CA PRO A 135 3.21 14.18 5.44
C PRO A 135 1.97 13.35 5.79
N VAL A 136 1.00 13.29 4.88
CA VAL A 136 -0.21 12.48 5.06
C VAL A 136 -0.08 11.21 4.25
N PHE A 137 -0.07 10.06 4.93
CA PHE A 137 -0.12 8.76 4.27
C PHE A 137 -1.56 8.26 4.21
N THR A 138 -2.02 7.94 3.00
CA THR A 138 -3.27 7.21 2.75
C THR A 138 -2.92 5.79 2.31
N PRO A 139 -3.31 4.75 3.06
CA PRO A 139 -3.06 3.38 2.66
C PRO A 139 -3.81 3.03 1.36
N ALA A 140 -3.34 1.99 0.68
CA ALA A 140 -4.02 1.46 -0.48
C ALA A 140 -5.46 1.07 -0.13
N PRO A 141 -6.43 1.28 -1.04
CA PRO A 141 -7.80 0.84 -0.79
C PRO A 141 -7.81 -0.67 -0.59
N THR A 142 -8.30 -1.12 0.56
CA THR A 142 -8.49 -2.54 0.84
C THR A 142 -9.74 -3.01 0.11
N ILE A 143 -9.57 -3.96 -0.81
CA ILE A 143 -10.70 -4.60 -1.48
C ILE A 143 -11.28 -5.63 -0.51
N GLU A 144 -12.48 -5.36 -0.01
CA GLU A 144 -13.13 -6.26 0.93
C GLU A 144 -13.66 -7.52 0.23
N PRO A 145 -13.53 -8.70 0.86
CA PRO A 145 -14.25 -9.89 0.47
C PRO A 145 -15.77 -9.63 0.44
N ILE A 146 -16.42 -10.02 -0.65
CA ILE A 146 -17.88 -9.94 -0.83
C ILE A 146 -18.51 -11.32 -0.66
N SER A 147 -17.89 -12.37 -1.20
CA SER A 147 -18.36 -13.75 -1.05
C SER A 147 -17.21 -14.76 -1.03
N VAL A 148 -17.49 -15.93 -0.44
CA VAL A 148 -16.63 -17.12 -0.55
C VAL A 148 -17.32 -18.12 -1.47
N THR A 149 -16.60 -18.60 -2.48
CA THR A 149 -17.01 -19.71 -3.33
C THR A 149 -16.35 -21.00 -2.86
N VAL A 150 -17.05 -22.10 -3.06
CA VAL A 150 -16.56 -23.46 -2.80
C VAL A 150 -16.80 -24.29 -4.05
N ASP A 151 -15.97 -25.29 -4.29
CA ASP A 151 -16.05 -26.14 -5.47
C ASP A 151 -17.28 -27.05 -5.49
N SER A 152 -17.85 -27.37 -4.34
CA SER A 152 -19.10 -28.12 -4.21
C SER A 152 -19.80 -27.80 -2.88
N ALA A 153 -21.14 -27.74 -2.90
CA ALA A 153 -21.94 -27.51 -1.68
C ALA A 153 -21.98 -28.73 -0.74
N SER A 154 -21.68 -29.92 -1.27
CA SER A 154 -21.57 -31.14 -0.48
C SER A 154 -20.45 -32.04 -0.99
N LYS A 155 -19.86 -32.82 -0.08
CA LYS A 155 -18.85 -33.84 -0.36
C LYS A 155 -19.09 -35.10 0.45
N THR A 156 -18.60 -36.22 -0.06
CA THR A 156 -18.62 -37.50 0.64
C THR A 156 -17.20 -38.01 0.77
N VAL A 157 -16.85 -38.54 1.94
CA VAL A 157 -15.54 -39.12 2.24
C VAL A 157 -15.72 -40.44 2.97
N LYS A 158 -14.86 -41.43 2.73
CA LYS A 158 -14.88 -42.67 3.51
C LYS A 158 -14.06 -42.51 4.79
N VAL A 159 -14.36 -43.30 5.81
CA VAL A 159 -13.54 -43.35 7.04
C VAL A 159 -12.09 -43.70 6.67
N GLY A 160 -11.15 -42.87 7.10
CA GLY A 160 -9.72 -43.00 6.82
C GLY A 160 -9.25 -42.41 5.48
N GLU A 161 -10.18 -41.98 4.62
CA GLU A 161 -9.85 -41.27 3.37
C GLU A 161 -9.94 -39.76 3.53
N THR A 162 -9.42 -39.05 2.53
CA THR A 162 -9.37 -37.58 2.49
C THR A 162 -10.08 -37.04 1.26
N VAL A 163 -10.73 -35.89 1.40
CA VAL A 163 -11.28 -35.11 0.27
C VAL A 163 -10.88 -33.65 0.44
N ASN A 164 -10.46 -33.00 -0.65
CA ASN A 164 -10.07 -31.59 -0.59
C ASN A 164 -11.26 -30.67 -0.82
N ILE A 165 -11.39 -29.54 -0.11
CA ILE A 165 -12.33 -28.46 -0.42
C ILE A 165 -11.53 -27.30 -1.01
N THR A 166 -11.80 -26.98 -2.29
CA THR A 166 -11.21 -25.79 -2.92
C THR A 166 -12.14 -24.61 -2.72
N ALA A 167 -11.62 -23.52 -2.18
CA ALA A 167 -12.36 -22.29 -1.95
C ALA A 167 -11.70 -21.09 -2.66
N GLY A 168 -12.52 -20.10 -3.00
CA GLY A 168 -12.06 -18.83 -3.55
C GLY A 168 -12.80 -17.66 -2.91
N VAL A 169 -12.20 -16.47 -2.93
CA VAL A 169 -12.81 -15.24 -2.43
C VAL A 169 -13.09 -14.30 -3.60
N LEU A 170 -14.30 -13.76 -3.66
CA LEU A 170 -14.67 -12.75 -4.65
C LEU A 170 -14.76 -11.36 -4.01
N PRO A 171 -14.32 -10.31 -4.72
CA PRO A 171 -13.63 -10.34 -6.01
C PRO A 171 -12.23 -10.96 -5.91
N SER A 172 -11.67 -11.44 -7.03
CA SER A 172 -10.34 -12.09 -7.07
C SER A 172 -9.19 -11.18 -6.63
N SER A 173 -9.43 -9.86 -6.62
CA SER A 173 -8.51 -8.83 -6.14
C SER A 173 -8.56 -8.62 -4.61
N ALA A 174 -9.54 -9.21 -3.92
CA ALA A 174 -9.56 -9.26 -2.46
C ALA A 174 -8.56 -10.31 -1.93
N PRO A 175 -8.15 -10.22 -0.66
CA PRO A 175 -7.32 -11.24 -0.02
C PRO A 175 -7.98 -12.63 -0.10
N GLN A 176 -7.24 -13.61 -0.65
CA GLN A 176 -7.76 -14.96 -0.94
C GLN A 176 -7.62 -15.93 0.23
N ASP A 177 -6.99 -15.52 1.33
CA ASP A 177 -6.82 -16.37 2.50
C ASP A 177 -8.17 -16.72 3.14
N VAL A 178 -8.41 -18.01 3.33
CA VAL A 178 -9.60 -18.56 3.99
C VAL A 178 -9.20 -19.36 5.22
N THR A 179 -10.19 -19.63 6.06
CA THR A 179 -10.10 -20.49 7.24
C THR A 179 -11.17 -21.56 7.14
N PHE A 180 -10.81 -22.79 7.49
CA PHE A 180 -11.72 -23.93 7.51
C PHE A 180 -12.01 -24.30 8.96
N THR A 181 -13.25 -24.67 9.26
CA THR A 181 -13.64 -25.12 10.59
C THR A 181 -14.66 -26.23 10.47
N SER A 182 -14.43 -27.34 11.18
CA SER A 182 -15.39 -28.43 11.26
C SER A 182 -16.38 -28.21 12.40
N SER A 183 -17.66 -28.50 12.16
CA SER A 183 -18.66 -28.50 13.23
C SER A 183 -18.53 -29.70 14.18
N ASP A 184 -17.84 -30.78 13.76
CA ASP A 184 -17.63 -31.98 14.56
C ASP A 184 -16.32 -32.70 14.18
N GLU A 185 -15.23 -32.30 14.85
CA GLU A 185 -13.89 -32.88 14.65
C GLU A 185 -13.78 -34.36 15.04
N ALA A 186 -14.68 -34.88 15.89
CA ALA A 186 -14.69 -36.30 16.24
C ALA A 186 -15.19 -37.19 15.09
N LYS A 187 -15.81 -36.58 14.06
CA LYS A 187 -16.35 -37.27 12.90
C LYS A 187 -15.64 -36.91 11.60
N ALA A 188 -15.25 -35.64 11.42
CA ALA A 188 -14.39 -35.22 10.31
C ALA A 188 -13.53 -34.02 10.72
N THR A 189 -12.24 -34.08 10.43
CA THR A 189 -11.29 -32.98 10.66
C THR A 189 -10.96 -32.29 9.33
N VAL A 190 -10.65 -31.01 9.38
CA VAL A 190 -10.18 -30.23 8.21
C VAL A 190 -8.90 -29.50 8.58
N ASP A 191 -7.90 -29.52 7.72
CA ASP A 191 -6.64 -28.81 7.93
C ASP A 191 -6.65 -27.38 7.36
N SER A 192 -5.50 -26.68 7.45
CA SER A 192 -5.35 -25.33 6.94
C SER A 192 -5.42 -25.22 5.41
N ASP A 193 -5.17 -26.31 4.71
CA ASP A 193 -5.14 -26.37 3.24
C ASP A 193 -6.51 -26.77 2.66
N GLY A 194 -7.49 -27.05 3.52
CA GLY A 194 -8.85 -27.43 3.13
C GLY A 194 -9.03 -28.93 2.94
N VAL A 195 -8.08 -29.76 3.37
CA VAL A 195 -8.15 -31.22 3.28
C VAL A 195 -8.98 -31.77 4.43
N VAL A 196 -10.11 -32.38 4.09
CA VAL A 196 -11.04 -33.00 5.03
C VAL A 196 -10.75 -34.48 5.16
N THR A 197 -10.54 -34.98 6.38
CA THR A 197 -10.31 -36.39 6.69
C THR A 197 -11.52 -36.98 7.39
N GLY A 198 -12.03 -38.11 6.90
CA GLY A 198 -13.12 -38.86 7.54
C GLY A 198 -12.62 -39.62 8.76
N VAL A 199 -13.11 -39.29 9.97
CA VAL A 199 -12.71 -39.96 11.22
C VAL A 199 -13.71 -41.05 11.61
N ALA A 200 -15.01 -40.76 11.51
CA ALA A 200 -16.06 -41.72 11.86
C ALA A 200 -17.33 -41.49 11.06
N THR A 201 -18.11 -42.56 10.85
CA THR A 201 -19.35 -42.50 10.06
C THR A 201 -20.37 -41.54 10.65
N THR A 202 -21.09 -40.85 9.76
CA THR A 202 -22.09 -39.84 10.09
C THR A 202 -23.45 -40.22 9.54
N VAL A 203 -24.50 -40.11 10.35
CA VAL A 203 -25.89 -40.31 9.89
C VAL A 203 -26.44 -39.02 9.26
N THR A 204 -25.99 -37.86 9.75
CA THR A 204 -26.30 -36.52 9.23
C THR A 204 -25.02 -35.84 8.76
N ALA A 205 -25.06 -35.12 7.65
CA ALA A 205 -23.89 -34.40 7.14
C ALA A 205 -23.34 -33.40 8.17
N ILE A 206 -22.02 -33.38 8.32
CA ILE A 206 -21.26 -32.40 9.12
C ILE A 206 -21.12 -31.13 8.31
N LYS A 207 -21.04 -30.00 8.99
CA LYS A 207 -20.84 -28.70 8.36
C LYS A 207 -19.37 -28.30 8.46
N ILE A 208 -18.71 -28.15 7.31
CA ILE A 208 -17.41 -27.48 7.22
C ILE A 208 -17.66 -26.04 6.82
N THR A 209 -17.34 -25.09 7.70
CA THR A 209 -17.45 -23.66 7.40
C THR A 209 -16.13 -23.17 6.81
N VAL A 210 -16.24 -22.48 5.67
CA VAL A 210 -15.14 -21.80 4.99
C VAL A 210 -15.37 -20.30 5.11
N ALA A 211 -14.50 -19.59 5.83
CA ALA A 211 -14.64 -18.16 6.06
C ALA A 211 -13.41 -17.39 5.57
N SER A 212 -13.59 -16.19 5.02
CA SER A 212 -12.46 -15.31 4.70
C SER A 212 -11.71 -14.94 5.97
N LYS A 213 -10.37 -15.00 5.91
CA LYS A 213 -9.50 -14.64 7.05
C LYS A 213 -9.58 -13.15 7.38
N VAL A 214 -9.77 -12.30 6.36
CA VAL A 214 -9.84 -10.84 6.50
C VAL A 214 -11.22 -10.37 6.95
N LYS A 215 -12.28 -11.08 6.56
CA LYS A 215 -13.66 -10.76 6.95
C LYS A 215 -14.45 -12.03 7.30
N PRO A 216 -14.36 -12.54 8.54
CA PRO A 216 -14.98 -13.81 8.94
C PRO A 216 -16.52 -13.87 8.82
N SER A 217 -17.19 -12.71 8.69
CA SER A 217 -18.63 -12.67 8.39
C SER A 217 -18.96 -13.12 6.97
N VAL A 218 -17.99 -13.08 6.05
CA VAL A 218 -18.10 -13.57 4.67
C VAL A 218 -17.64 -15.02 4.66
N LYS A 219 -18.62 -15.93 4.57
CA LYS A 219 -18.41 -17.36 4.70
C LYS A 219 -19.36 -18.16 3.84
N ASN A 220 -18.97 -19.40 3.59
CA ASN A 220 -19.78 -20.41 2.91
C ASN A 220 -19.62 -21.74 3.64
N ASP A 221 -20.57 -22.64 3.44
CA ASP A 221 -20.64 -23.90 4.17
C ASP A 221 -20.71 -25.09 3.23
N VAL A 222 -19.93 -26.12 3.53
CA VAL A 222 -19.91 -27.39 2.79
C VAL A 222 -20.44 -28.50 3.68
N SER A 223 -21.43 -29.25 3.18
CA SER A 223 -21.97 -30.40 3.87
C SER A 223 -21.14 -31.65 3.58
N VAL A 224 -20.51 -32.25 4.58
CA VAL A 224 -19.64 -33.43 4.44
C VAL A 224 -20.30 -34.65 5.08
N SER A 225 -20.47 -35.71 4.30
CA SER A 225 -20.97 -37.01 4.76
C SER A 225 -19.83 -38.03 4.82
N VAL A 226 -19.66 -38.68 5.97
CA VAL A 226 -18.64 -39.73 6.16
C VAL A 226 -19.30 -41.11 6.07
N THR A 227 -18.93 -41.90 5.07
CA THR A 227 -19.42 -43.27 4.86
C THR A 227 -18.43 -44.32 5.33
N SER A 228 -18.87 -45.57 5.52
CA SER A 228 -17.97 -46.68 5.80
C SER A 228 -16.95 -46.89 4.67
N ALA A 229 -15.79 -47.44 5.03
CA ALA A 229 -14.73 -47.82 4.08
C ALA A 229 -15.24 -48.79 3.00
#